data_AF-S7TWZ0-F1
#
_entry.id   AF-S7TWZ0-F1
#
_cell.length_a   1.000
_cell.length_b   1.000
_cell.length_c   1.000
_cell.angle_alpha   90.00
_cell.angle_beta   90.00
_cell.angle_gamma   90.00
#
_symmetry.space_group_name_H-M   'P 1'
#
loop_
_entity.id
_entity.type
_entity.pdbx_description
1 polymer ?
#
loop_
_entity_poly.entity_id
_entity_poly.type
_entity_poly.pdbx_seq_one_letter_code
_entity_poly.pdbx_strand_id
1 'polypeptide(L)'
;MNLITWGHTPWEQSVPLHVAWDLLRVALGLGLGFALVHLFWARGRAGQTPGEGTDAAAAVHVPARVARHSLSARLFHWIMAAAMLTLLATAFLPKAGLLFAWVNLHWMAGTVLVLAILFHIVNAVFFMDFASIWPNARDLRDAGRGIGRAFGGMGPAPGKPGKYALLNKLYHLAILACGLAMAATGVLLLFKVRTPFFTRDPYILSEAAWGVVYLLHGFTGVALVALVIVHVYFAARPEERAVTRSMVVGSLDRDFYLAHHDPKLWPAEAPRGAKEKA
;
A
#
# COMPACT_ATOMS: atom_id res chain seq x y z
N MET A 1 6.76 -13.92 24.31
CA MET A 1 7.54 -13.95 23.06
C MET A 1 8.44 -12.73 23.04
N ASN A 2 9.75 -12.87 22.82
CA ASN A 2 10.65 -11.73 22.71
C ASN A 2 10.47 -11.08 21.32
N LEU A 3 10.19 -9.78 21.27
CA LEU A 3 10.01 -9.04 20.03
C LEU A 3 11.35 -8.62 19.39
N ILE A 4 12.39 -8.55 20.22
CA ILE A 4 13.71 -8.03 19.89
C ILE A 4 14.73 -9.09 20.23
N THR A 5 15.69 -9.30 19.33
CA THR A 5 16.90 -10.07 19.63
C THR A 5 17.95 -9.11 20.17
N TRP A 6 18.44 -9.37 21.39
CA TRP A 6 19.46 -8.58 22.06
C TRP A 6 20.82 -9.25 21.96
N GLY A 7 21.87 -8.44 21.96
CA GLY A 7 23.26 -8.87 22.06
C GLY A 7 24.03 -7.98 23.03
N HIS A 8 25.32 -8.26 23.19
CA HIS A 8 26.22 -7.48 24.04
C HIS A 8 27.37 -6.91 23.23
N THR A 9 27.78 -5.68 23.55
CA THR A 9 29.02 -5.09 23.01
C THR A 9 30.24 -5.72 23.69
N PRO A 10 31.48 -5.46 23.22
CA PRO A 10 32.71 -5.89 23.91
C PRO A 10 32.85 -5.36 25.35
N TRP A 11 32.03 -4.37 25.73
CA TRP A 11 31.97 -3.80 27.08
C TRP A 11 30.73 -4.29 27.87
N GLU A 12 30.15 -5.42 27.47
CA GLU A 12 28.97 -6.06 28.06
C GLU A 12 27.67 -5.23 28.04
N GLN A 13 27.65 -4.09 27.33
CA GLN A 13 26.45 -3.27 27.20
C GLN A 13 25.41 -3.98 26.32
N SER A 14 24.17 -4.07 26.79
CA SER A 14 23.08 -4.67 26.01
C SER A 14 22.67 -3.76 24.86
N VAL A 15 22.65 -4.30 23.64
CA VAL A 15 22.28 -3.60 22.41
C VAL A 15 21.28 -4.41 21.58
N PRO A 16 20.30 -3.78 20.93
CA PRO A 16 19.40 -4.48 20.03
C PRO A 16 20.15 -4.91 18.77
N LEU A 17 19.92 -6.14 18.30
CA LEU A 17 20.53 -6.65 17.06
C LEU A 17 19.56 -6.54 15.89
N HIS A 18 18.37 -7.13 16.04
CA HIS A 18 17.32 -7.12 15.02
C HIS A 18 15.98 -7.54 15.63
N VAL A 19 14.92 -7.39 14.85
CA VAL A 19 13.60 -7.92 15.17
C VAL A 19 13.62 -9.44 15.30
N ALA A 20 12.85 -10.01 16.21
CA ALA A 20 12.77 -11.47 16.33
C ALA A 20 12.12 -12.10 15.09
N TRP A 21 12.74 -13.15 14.53
CA TRP A 21 12.24 -13.79 13.30
C TRP A 21 10.86 -14.45 13.48
N ASP A 22 10.46 -14.77 14.70
CA ASP A 22 9.11 -15.23 15.00
C ASP A 22 8.04 -14.20 14.62
N LEU A 23 8.37 -12.91 14.57
CA LEU A 23 7.45 -11.87 14.14
C LEU A 23 7.08 -11.99 12.66
N LEU A 24 7.95 -12.56 11.81
CA LEU A 24 7.57 -12.89 10.45
C LEU A 24 6.48 -13.97 10.44
N ARG A 25 6.63 -15.03 11.24
CA ARG A 25 5.64 -16.12 11.35
C ARG A 25 4.31 -15.59 11.87
N VAL A 26 4.35 -14.71 12.88
CA VAL A 26 3.17 -14.03 13.43
C VAL A 26 2.51 -13.16 12.36
N ALA A 27 3.27 -12.34 11.63
CA ALA A 27 2.72 -11.49 10.58
C ALA A 27 2.08 -12.29 9.44
N LEU A 28 2.71 -13.37 9.01
CA LEU A 28 2.13 -14.31 8.03
C LEU A 28 0.84 -14.93 8.56
N GLY A 29 0.85 -15.43 9.80
CA GLY A 29 -0.32 -16.02 10.44
C GLY A 29 -1.49 -15.04 10.59
N LEU A 30 -1.21 -13.80 11.04
CA LEU A 30 -2.21 -12.74 11.16
C LEU A 30 -2.75 -12.31 9.80
N GLY A 31 -1.89 -12.12 8.80
CA GLY A 31 -2.29 -11.74 7.44
C GLY A 31 -3.18 -12.79 6.78
N LEU A 32 -2.79 -14.06 6.87
CA LEU A 32 -3.58 -15.19 6.35
C LEU A 32 -4.88 -15.39 7.15
N GLY A 33 -4.80 -15.35 8.48
CA GLY A 33 -5.97 -15.45 9.36
C GLY A 33 -6.99 -14.34 9.08
N PHE A 34 -6.54 -13.10 8.92
CA PHE A 34 -7.37 -11.98 8.50
C PHE A 34 -8.04 -12.25 7.14
N ALA A 35 -7.27 -12.68 6.13
CA ALA A 35 -7.82 -12.98 4.80
C ALA A 35 -8.89 -14.07 4.84
N LEU A 36 -8.69 -15.12 5.66
CA LEU A 36 -9.66 -16.20 5.85
C LEU A 36 -10.93 -15.71 6.55
N VAL A 37 -10.81 -15.05 7.70
CA VAL A 37 -11.95 -14.50 8.44
C VAL A 37 -12.77 -13.54 7.58
N HIS A 38 -12.08 -12.62 6.91
CA HIS A 38 -12.70 -11.65 6.00
C HIS A 38 -13.42 -12.36 4.84
N LEU A 39 -12.81 -13.41 4.27
CA LEU A 39 -13.41 -14.18 3.18
C LEU A 39 -14.70 -14.91 3.62
N PHE A 40 -14.71 -15.54 4.79
CA PHE A 40 -15.91 -16.19 5.32
C PHE A 40 -17.02 -15.18 5.61
N TRP A 41 -16.67 -14.06 6.25
CA TRP A 41 -17.62 -12.99 6.51
C TRP A 41 -18.21 -12.39 5.22
N ALA A 42 -17.37 -12.14 4.21
CA ALA A 42 -17.81 -11.60 2.92
C ALA A 42 -18.76 -12.56 2.19
N ARG A 43 -18.48 -13.87 2.22
CA ARG A 43 -19.38 -14.89 1.64
C ARG A 43 -20.76 -14.91 2.31
N GLY A 44 -20.81 -14.75 3.63
CA GLY A 44 -22.08 -14.65 4.37
C GLY A 44 -22.92 -13.42 4.00
N ARG A 45 -22.33 -12.42 3.33
CA ARG A 45 -22.99 -11.18 2.90
C ARG A 45 -23.13 -11.03 1.39
N ALA A 46 -22.69 -12.01 0.60
CA ALA A 46 -22.70 -11.95 -0.87
C ALA A 46 -24.10 -11.83 -1.50
N GLY A 47 -25.19 -11.95 -0.72
CA GLY A 47 -26.57 -11.71 -1.15
C GLY A 47 -27.16 -10.34 -0.79
N GLN A 48 -26.42 -9.48 -0.09
CA GLN A 48 -26.84 -8.12 0.26
C GLN A 48 -26.16 -7.11 -0.67
N THR A 49 -26.47 -7.17 -1.96
CA THR A 49 -26.12 -6.10 -2.90
C THR A 49 -26.99 -4.89 -2.56
N PRO A 50 -26.41 -3.72 -2.21
CA PRO A 50 -27.15 -2.46 -2.29
C PRO A 50 -27.36 -2.17 -3.78
N GLY A 51 -28.41 -2.78 -4.34
CA GLY A 51 -28.97 -2.38 -5.61
C GLY A 51 -29.81 -1.14 -5.38
N GLU A 52 -29.22 0.03 -5.60
CA GLU A 52 -29.99 1.25 -5.84
C GLU A 52 -29.42 1.97 -7.06
N GLY A 53 -30.21 1.88 -8.13
CA GLY A 53 -30.24 2.73 -9.32
C GLY A 53 -28.92 3.30 -9.83
N THR A 54 -28.47 2.83 -10.99
CA THR A 54 -27.79 3.73 -11.93
C THR A 54 -28.76 4.89 -12.19
N ASP A 55 -28.51 6.05 -11.59
CA ASP A 55 -29.22 7.28 -11.93
C ASP A 55 -29.06 7.51 -13.43
N ALA A 56 -30.12 7.22 -14.20
CA ALA A 56 -30.09 7.32 -15.66
C ALA A 56 -29.69 8.75 -16.11
N ALA A 57 -30.03 9.76 -15.30
CA ALA A 57 -29.63 11.15 -15.49
C ALA A 57 -28.12 11.38 -15.33
N ALA A 58 -27.45 10.68 -14.39
CA ALA A 58 -26.01 10.80 -14.20
C ALA A 58 -25.21 10.12 -15.33
N ALA A 59 -25.78 9.10 -15.98
CA ALA A 59 -25.12 8.37 -17.05
C ALA A 59 -24.96 9.16 -18.37
N VAL A 60 -25.79 10.19 -18.59
CA VAL A 60 -25.79 10.99 -19.84
C VAL A 60 -24.46 11.73 -20.03
N HIS A 61 -23.83 12.19 -18.95
CA HIS A 61 -22.63 13.04 -19.01
C HIS A 61 -21.30 12.32 -18.73
N VAL A 62 -21.33 11.02 -18.43
CA VAL A 62 -20.12 10.23 -18.12
C VAL A 62 -19.67 9.49 -19.39
N PRO A 63 -18.38 9.42 -19.75
CA PRO A 63 -17.91 8.65 -20.90
C PRO A 63 -18.11 7.14 -20.70
N ALA A 64 -18.11 6.34 -21.78
CA ALA A 64 -18.27 4.88 -21.69
C ALA A 64 -17.12 4.22 -20.91
N ARG A 65 -15.91 4.79 -21.02
CA ARG A 65 -14.71 4.41 -20.28
C ARG A 65 -14.19 5.61 -19.52
N VAL A 66 -14.13 5.50 -18.20
CA VAL A 66 -13.61 6.55 -17.31
C VAL A 66 -12.12 6.31 -17.08
N ALA A 67 -11.27 7.29 -17.38
CA ALA A 67 -9.84 7.20 -17.10
C ALA A 67 -9.59 7.24 -15.59
N ARG A 68 -8.97 6.19 -15.04
CA ARG A 68 -8.65 6.10 -13.60
C ARG A 68 -7.18 6.32 -13.31
N HIS A 69 -6.31 5.71 -14.12
CA HIS A 69 -4.85 5.75 -13.96
C HIS A 69 -4.18 6.11 -15.29
N SER A 70 -3.31 7.13 -15.24
CA SER A 70 -2.43 7.45 -16.37
C SER A 70 -1.45 6.30 -16.66
N LEU A 71 -0.81 6.31 -17.83
CA LEU A 71 0.27 5.37 -18.13
C LEU A 71 1.42 5.50 -17.13
N SER A 72 1.81 6.73 -16.79
CA SER A 72 2.88 7.00 -15.81
C SER A 72 2.56 6.40 -14.44
N ALA A 73 1.32 6.58 -13.94
CA ALA A 73 0.89 6.01 -12.66
C ALA A 73 0.91 4.47 -12.67
N ARG A 74 0.58 3.85 -13.80
CA ARG A 74 0.63 2.39 -13.94
C ARG A 74 2.04 1.85 -13.95
N LEU A 75 2.90 2.39 -14.80
CA LEU A 75 4.31 1.98 -14.85
C LEU A 75 4.98 2.17 -13.49
N PHE A 76 4.73 3.31 -12.86
CA PHE A 76 5.22 3.63 -11.53
C PHE A 76 4.85 2.56 -10.50
N HIS A 77 3.57 2.20 -10.41
CA HIS A 77 3.09 1.16 -9.50
C HIS A 77 3.77 -0.19 -9.78
N TRP A 78 3.89 -0.61 -11.03
CA TRP A 78 4.48 -1.91 -11.36
C TRP A 78 5.99 -1.97 -11.08
N ILE A 79 6.71 -0.86 -11.27
CA ILE A 79 8.11 -0.73 -10.86
C ILE A 79 8.24 -0.84 -9.34
N MET A 80 7.42 -0.11 -8.59
CA MET A 80 7.39 -0.22 -7.12
C MET A 80 7.06 -1.63 -6.66
N ALA A 81 6.07 -2.28 -7.27
CA ALA A 81 5.65 -3.64 -6.92
C ALA A 81 6.79 -4.64 -7.16
N ALA A 82 7.46 -4.57 -8.31
CA ALA A 82 8.61 -5.42 -8.62
C ALA A 82 9.77 -5.21 -7.63
N ALA A 83 10.10 -3.96 -7.31
CA ALA A 83 11.12 -3.63 -6.32
C ALA A 83 10.75 -4.14 -4.92
N MET A 84 9.52 -3.90 -4.48
CA MET A 84 9.01 -4.36 -3.18
C MET A 84 9.06 -5.88 -3.07
N LEU A 85 8.55 -6.62 -4.07
CA LEU A 85 8.57 -8.09 -4.05
C LEU A 85 10.01 -8.63 -4.04
N THR A 86 10.93 -7.99 -4.78
CA THR A 86 12.35 -8.35 -4.77
C THR A 86 12.97 -8.12 -3.39
N LEU A 87 12.67 -6.99 -2.75
CA LEU A 87 13.14 -6.67 -1.39
C LEU A 87 12.62 -7.65 -0.34
N LEU A 88 11.33 -7.98 -0.37
CA LEU A 88 10.75 -8.97 0.54
C LEU A 88 11.35 -10.36 0.31
N ALA A 89 11.50 -10.78 -0.94
CA ALA A 89 12.12 -12.07 -1.27
C ALA A 89 13.58 -12.14 -0.78
N THR A 90 14.39 -11.13 -1.10
CA THR A 90 15.81 -11.07 -0.71
C THR A 90 16.00 -10.92 0.80
N ALA A 91 15.09 -10.27 1.52
CA ALA A 91 15.15 -10.15 2.98
C ALA A 91 14.78 -11.47 3.69
N PHE A 92 13.74 -12.16 3.22
CA PHE A 92 13.10 -13.24 3.99
C PHE A 92 13.38 -14.65 3.48
N LEU A 93 13.59 -14.88 2.18
CA LEU A 93 13.92 -16.23 1.67
C LEU A 93 15.21 -16.80 2.28
N PRO A 94 16.30 -16.03 2.49
CA PRO A 94 17.47 -16.54 3.20
C PRO A 94 17.17 -16.97 4.64
N LYS A 95 16.21 -16.31 5.30
CA LYS A 95 15.78 -16.66 6.66
C LYS A 95 14.90 -17.91 6.70
N ALA A 96 14.27 -18.26 5.57
CA ALA A 96 13.56 -19.51 5.38
C ALA A 96 14.46 -20.68 4.93
N GLY A 97 15.78 -20.46 4.80
CA GLY A 97 16.75 -21.50 4.43
C GLY A 97 17.15 -21.52 2.95
N LEU A 98 16.57 -20.65 2.10
CA LEU A 98 16.97 -20.55 0.70
C LEU A 98 18.17 -19.60 0.56
N LEU A 99 19.38 -20.16 0.45
CA LEU A 99 20.62 -19.41 0.37
C LEU A 99 20.97 -19.01 -1.07
N PHE A 100 21.19 -17.72 -1.30
CA PHE A 100 21.65 -17.16 -2.58
C PHE A 100 22.35 -15.81 -2.35
N ALA A 101 23.00 -15.26 -3.39
CA ALA A 101 23.68 -13.96 -3.33
C ALA A 101 22.69 -12.77 -3.31
N TRP A 102 21.89 -12.67 -2.25
CA TRP A 102 20.75 -11.75 -2.14
C TRP A 102 21.15 -10.28 -1.94
N VAL A 103 22.33 -10.01 -1.36
CA VAL A 103 22.73 -8.65 -0.94
C VAL A 103 22.74 -7.68 -2.12
N ASN A 104 23.31 -8.07 -3.26
CA ASN A 104 23.38 -7.22 -4.45
C ASN A 104 21.99 -6.89 -4.99
N LEU A 105 21.13 -7.89 -5.09
CA LEU A 105 19.74 -7.70 -5.51
C LEU A 105 18.96 -6.80 -4.55
N HIS A 106 19.20 -6.96 -3.24
CA HIS A 106 18.50 -6.23 -2.20
C HIS A 106 18.81 -4.72 -2.26
N TRP A 107 20.08 -4.33 -2.25
CA TRP A 107 20.41 -2.90 -2.27
C TRP A 107 20.04 -2.25 -3.61
N MET A 108 20.19 -2.96 -4.75
CA MET A 108 19.77 -2.45 -6.06
C MET A 108 18.25 -2.20 -6.11
N ALA A 109 17.45 -3.18 -5.68
CA ALA A 109 16.00 -3.02 -5.58
C ALA A 109 15.61 -1.92 -4.58
N GLY A 110 16.36 -1.79 -3.48
CA GLY A 110 16.21 -0.73 -2.48
C GLY A 110 16.43 0.65 -3.08
N THR A 111 17.49 0.85 -3.85
CA THR A 111 17.75 2.12 -4.56
C THR A 111 16.63 2.44 -5.53
N VAL A 112 16.17 1.46 -6.33
CA VAL A 112 15.03 1.66 -7.26
C VAL A 112 13.78 2.07 -6.49
N LEU A 113 13.47 1.41 -5.36
CA LEU A 113 12.30 1.73 -4.56
C LEU A 113 12.40 3.14 -3.94
N VAL A 114 13.58 3.54 -3.43
CA VAL A 114 13.80 4.89 -2.88
C VAL A 114 13.59 5.95 -3.95
N LEU A 115 14.20 5.79 -5.14
CA LEU A 115 14.02 6.73 -6.25
C LEU A 115 12.56 6.80 -6.70
N ALA A 116 11.87 5.67 -6.73
CA ALA A 116 10.44 5.61 -7.03
C ALA A 116 9.62 6.37 -5.97
N ILE A 117 9.88 6.18 -4.68
CA ILE A 117 9.19 6.91 -3.60
C ILE A 117 9.41 8.42 -3.73
N LEU A 118 10.64 8.87 -4.01
CA LEU A 118 10.94 10.29 -4.21
C LEU A 118 10.15 10.86 -5.40
N PHE A 119 10.16 10.15 -6.54
CA PHE A 119 9.35 10.52 -7.70
C PHE A 119 7.86 10.58 -7.33
N HIS A 120 7.35 9.62 -6.57
CA HIS A 120 5.96 9.59 -6.12
C HIS A 120 5.59 10.82 -5.32
N ILE A 121 6.43 11.19 -4.35
CA ILE A 121 6.18 12.33 -3.46
C ILE A 121 6.09 13.61 -4.30
N VAL A 122 7.06 13.84 -5.20
CA VAL A 122 7.06 15.00 -6.08
C VAL A 122 5.82 14.98 -6.98
N ASN A 123 5.54 13.85 -7.63
CA ASN A 123 4.39 13.74 -8.53
C ASN A 123 3.05 13.96 -7.79
N ALA A 124 2.91 13.40 -6.60
CA ALA A 124 1.70 13.49 -5.79
C ALA A 124 1.46 14.91 -5.29
N VAL A 125 2.49 15.61 -4.83
CA VAL A 125 2.38 16.96 -4.26
C VAL A 125 2.12 18.00 -5.34
N PHE A 126 2.77 17.90 -6.50
CA PHE A 126 2.74 18.97 -7.51
C PHE A 126 1.84 18.69 -8.72
N PHE A 127 1.54 17.43 -9.03
CA PHE A 127 0.88 17.06 -10.29
C PHE A 127 -0.39 16.21 -10.12
N MET A 128 -0.77 15.87 -8.88
CA MET A 128 -1.98 15.10 -8.58
C MET A 128 -2.84 15.81 -7.54
N ASP A 129 -4.08 15.33 -7.38
CA ASP A 129 -4.96 15.76 -6.30
C ASP A 129 -4.51 15.15 -4.96
N PHE A 130 -3.49 15.77 -4.35
CA PHE A 130 -2.89 15.36 -3.09
C PHE A 130 -3.92 15.29 -1.96
N ALA A 131 -4.91 16.17 -1.93
CA ALA A 131 -5.93 16.21 -0.89
C ALA A 131 -6.83 14.95 -0.91
N SER A 132 -7.09 14.39 -2.09
CA SER A 132 -8.02 13.27 -2.26
C SER A 132 -7.64 11.98 -1.52
N ILE A 133 -6.37 11.76 -1.20
CA ILE A 133 -5.89 10.54 -0.54
C ILE A 133 -5.99 10.62 0.99
N TRP A 134 -6.23 11.80 1.56
CA TRP A 134 -6.30 11.97 3.01
C TRP A 134 -7.71 11.65 3.54
N PRO A 135 -7.82 10.91 4.66
CA PRO A 135 -9.09 10.72 5.35
C PRO A 135 -9.69 12.06 5.74
N ASN A 136 -10.99 12.23 5.51
CA ASN A 136 -11.73 13.42 5.92
C ASN A 136 -12.95 13.07 6.78
N ALA A 137 -13.62 14.10 7.31
CA ALA A 137 -14.76 13.91 8.20
C ALA A 137 -15.96 13.22 7.53
N ARG A 138 -16.14 13.34 6.20
CA ARG A 138 -17.18 12.62 5.46
C ARG A 138 -16.86 11.12 5.42
N ASP A 139 -15.62 10.77 5.11
CA ASP A 139 -15.18 9.36 5.08
C ASP A 139 -15.42 8.66 6.42
N LEU A 140 -15.07 9.32 7.54
CA LEU A 140 -15.27 8.77 8.88
C LEU A 140 -16.75 8.63 9.24
N ARG A 141 -17.58 9.61 8.84
CA ARG A 141 -19.03 9.56 9.05
C ARG A 141 -19.67 8.42 8.28
N ASP A 142 -19.31 8.26 7.01
CA ASP A 142 -19.84 7.19 6.16
C ASP A 142 -19.34 5.81 6.64
N ALA A 143 -18.10 5.71 7.12
CA ALA A 143 -17.62 4.49 7.78
C ALA A 143 -18.42 4.16 9.05
N GLY A 144 -18.72 5.16 9.88
CA GLY A 144 -19.57 4.99 11.07
C GLY A 144 -20.98 4.53 10.72
N ARG A 145 -21.59 5.07 9.65
CA ARG A 145 -22.89 4.60 9.12
C ARG A 145 -22.83 3.16 8.64
N GLY A 146 -21.78 2.80 7.92
CA GLY A 146 -21.53 1.44 7.45
C GLY A 146 -21.41 0.43 8.60
N ILE A 147 -20.65 0.78 9.64
CA ILE A 147 -20.50 -0.03 10.85
C ILE A 147 -21.84 -0.16 11.58
N GLY A 148 -22.54 0.95 11.82
CA GLY A 148 -23.84 0.94 12.49
C GLY A 148 -24.85 0.02 11.79
N ARG A 149 -24.92 0.07 10.46
CA ARG A 149 -25.75 -0.85 9.66
C ARG A 149 -25.28 -2.29 9.72
N ALA A 150 -23.97 -2.53 9.69
CA ALA A 150 -23.41 -3.88 9.82
C ALA A 150 -23.77 -4.56 11.16
N PHE A 151 -24.11 -3.78 12.18
CA PHE A 151 -24.61 -4.22 13.50
C PHE A 151 -26.13 -4.06 13.67
N GLY A 152 -26.90 -3.94 12.58
CA GLY A 152 -28.37 -3.94 12.62
C GLY A 152 -29.02 -2.56 12.83
N GLY A 153 -28.26 -1.48 12.81
CA GLY A 153 -28.80 -0.12 12.90
C GLY A 153 -29.57 0.30 11.64
N MET A 154 -30.71 0.97 11.82
CA MET A 154 -31.57 1.48 10.73
C MET A 154 -31.17 2.88 10.22
N GLY A 155 -29.94 3.32 10.50
CA GLY A 155 -29.47 4.66 10.10
C GLY A 155 -29.34 4.85 8.58
N PRO A 156 -28.99 6.06 8.10
CA PRO A 156 -28.80 6.35 6.68
C PRO A 156 -27.74 5.46 6.03
N ALA A 157 -27.86 5.19 4.74
CA ALA A 157 -26.86 4.45 3.98
C ALA A 157 -25.52 5.21 3.97
N PRO A 158 -24.37 4.52 4.03
CA PRO A 158 -23.10 5.16 3.74
C PRO A 158 -23.14 5.69 2.30
N GLY A 159 -22.68 6.93 2.09
CA GLY A 159 -22.57 7.50 0.76
C GLY A 159 -21.55 6.75 -0.12
N LYS A 160 -21.70 6.82 -1.44
CA LYS A 160 -20.66 6.35 -2.37
C LYS A 160 -19.39 7.18 -2.17
N PRO A 161 -18.19 6.55 -2.12
CA PRO A 161 -16.93 7.27 -1.99
C PRO A 161 -16.60 8.04 -3.28
N GLY A 162 -15.64 8.98 -3.19
CA GLY A 162 -14.98 9.55 -4.36
C GLY A 162 -14.04 8.54 -5.03
N LYS A 163 -12.88 8.98 -5.53
CA LYS A 163 -11.91 8.08 -6.20
C LYS A 163 -11.40 6.95 -5.29
N TYR A 164 -11.21 7.26 -4.00
CA TYR A 164 -10.69 6.34 -3.00
C TYR A 164 -11.63 6.25 -1.79
N ALA A 165 -12.00 5.02 -1.42
CA ALA A 165 -12.72 4.74 -0.17
C ALA A 165 -11.80 4.93 1.05
N LEU A 166 -12.38 5.10 2.25
CA LEU A 166 -11.63 5.30 3.49
C LEU A 166 -10.54 4.26 3.71
N LEU A 167 -10.83 2.97 3.48
CA LEU A 167 -9.86 1.90 3.69
C LEU A 167 -8.64 2.03 2.77
N ASN A 168 -8.82 2.52 1.53
CA ASN A 168 -7.70 2.79 0.63
C ASN A 168 -6.82 3.94 1.14
N LYS A 169 -7.45 4.96 1.74
CA LYS A 169 -6.75 6.11 2.34
C LYS A 169 -5.97 5.71 3.58
N LEU A 170 -6.56 4.89 4.45
CA LEU A 170 -5.89 4.34 5.63
C LEU A 170 -4.75 3.39 5.25
N TYR A 171 -4.96 2.55 4.23
CA TYR A 171 -3.91 1.70 3.68
C TYR A 171 -2.75 2.55 3.13
N HIS A 172 -3.04 3.61 2.38
CA HIS A 172 -2.03 4.54 1.89
C HIS A 172 -1.27 5.20 3.03
N LEU A 173 -1.95 5.64 4.11
CA LEU A 173 -1.28 6.21 5.28
C LEU A 173 -0.34 5.20 5.96
N ALA A 174 -0.77 3.94 6.09
CA ALA A 174 0.06 2.88 6.65
C ALA A 174 1.29 2.60 5.77
N ILE A 175 1.12 2.50 4.45
CA ILE A 175 2.22 2.33 3.48
C ILE A 175 3.12 3.56 3.42
N LEU A 176 2.59 4.77 3.58
CA LEU A 176 3.39 5.99 3.64
C LEU A 176 4.32 5.95 4.85
N ALA A 177 3.78 5.68 6.04
CA ALA A 177 4.57 5.59 7.26
C ALA A 177 5.65 4.50 7.17
N CYS A 178 5.26 3.28 6.75
CA CYS A 178 6.20 2.18 6.59
C CYS A 178 7.21 2.45 5.46
N GLY A 179 6.77 2.99 4.33
CA GLY A 179 7.62 3.27 3.18
C GLY A 179 8.69 4.32 3.49
N LEU A 180 8.33 5.39 4.19
CA LEU A 180 9.29 6.42 4.62
C LEU A 180 10.29 5.87 5.65
N ALA A 181 9.83 5.11 6.65
CA ALA A 181 10.72 4.46 7.62
C ALA A 181 11.67 3.45 6.95
N MET A 182 11.15 2.66 6.02
CA MET A 182 11.94 1.70 5.23
C MET A 182 12.96 2.40 4.34
N ALA A 183 12.58 3.47 3.65
CA ALA A 183 13.48 4.25 2.82
C ALA A 183 14.60 4.88 3.65
N ALA A 184 14.27 5.55 4.77
CA ALA A 184 15.25 6.18 5.65
C ALA A 184 16.25 5.16 6.22
N THR A 185 15.74 4.08 6.81
CA THR A 185 16.60 3.02 7.38
C THR A 185 17.39 2.29 6.31
N GLY A 186 16.81 2.03 5.13
CA GLY A 186 17.47 1.39 4.00
C GLY A 186 18.62 2.23 3.46
N VAL A 187 18.44 3.55 3.32
CA VAL A 187 19.52 4.48 2.92
C VAL A 187 20.66 4.47 3.93
N LEU A 188 20.37 4.48 5.24
CA LEU A 188 21.41 4.32 6.27
C LEU A 188 22.15 2.98 6.14
N LEU A 189 21.43 1.89 5.87
CA LEU A 189 22.04 0.57 5.71
C LEU A 189 22.92 0.45 4.45
N LEU A 190 22.82 1.35 3.46
CA LEU A 190 23.75 1.38 2.33
C LEU A 190 25.19 1.62 2.78
N PHE A 191 25.42 2.34 3.89
CA PHE A 191 26.78 2.54 4.44
C PHE A 191 27.40 1.27 5.02
N LYS A 192 26.60 0.21 5.27
CA LYS A 192 27.10 -1.10 5.70
C LYS A 192 27.62 -1.94 4.54
N VAL A 193 27.43 -1.54 3.29
CA VAL A 193 27.90 -2.29 2.11
C VAL A 193 28.64 -1.36 1.17
N ARG A 194 29.54 -1.92 0.35
CA ARG A 194 30.18 -1.14 -0.71
C ARG A 194 29.23 -1.06 -1.89
N THR A 195 28.77 0.13 -2.24
CA THR A 195 27.95 0.38 -3.43
C THR A 195 28.68 1.35 -4.36
N PRO A 196 28.21 1.53 -5.61
CA PRO A 196 28.73 2.59 -6.46
C PRO A 196 28.50 4.00 -5.91
N PHE A 197 27.55 4.18 -4.99
CA PHE A 197 27.17 5.48 -4.42
C PHE A 197 27.89 5.80 -3.11
N PHE A 198 28.20 4.78 -2.30
CA PHE A 198 28.77 4.94 -0.96
C PHE A 198 29.94 3.97 -0.73
N THR A 199 31.02 4.51 -0.18
CA THR A 199 32.06 3.71 0.47
C THR A 199 31.49 3.12 1.75
N ARG A 200 31.77 1.84 2.01
CA ARG A 200 31.35 1.18 3.26
C ARG A 200 32.03 1.88 4.44
N ASP A 201 31.24 2.50 5.30
CA ASP A 201 31.69 3.10 6.55
C ASP A 201 30.70 2.73 7.68
N PRO A 202 30.99 1.66 8.44
CA PRO A 202 30.13 1.23 9.53
C PRO A 202 30.26 2.12 10.78
N TYR A 203 31.16 3.12 10.80
CA TYR A 203 31.45 3.93 11.99
C TYR A 203 30.71 5.27 12.02
N ILE A 204 29.89 5.57 11.00
CA ILE A 204 29.04 6.77 10.98
C ILE A 204 27.99 6.80 12.11
N LEU A 205 27.73 5.67 12.75
CA LEU A 205 26.80 5.51 13.88
C LEU A 205 27.41 4.57 14.92
N SER A 206 27.03 4.75 16.18
CA SER A 206 27.39 3.83 17.27
C SER A 206 26.73 2.46 17.11
N GLU A 207 27.24 1.43 17.80
CA GLU A 207 26.66 0.08 17.78
C GLU A 207 25.19 0.06 18.20
N ALA A 208 24.86 0.79 19.27
CA ALA A 208 23.48 0.94 19.72
C ALA A 208 22.58 1.62 18.68
N ALA A 209 23.06 2.68 18.02
CA ALA A 209 22.31 3.36 16.97
C ALA A 209 22.08 2.46 15.75
N TRP A 210 23.08 1.68 15.34
CA TRP A 210 22.90 0.66 14.31
C TRP A 210 21.86 -0.38 14.70
N GLY A 211 21.88 -0.82 15.96
CA GLY A 211 20.87 -1.73 16.50
C GLY A 211 19.44 -1.20 16.33
N VAL A 212 19.23 0.09 16.61
CA VAL A 212 17.94 0.76 16.36
C VAL A 212 17.59 0.78 14.87
N VAL A 213 18.54 1.09 13.98
CA VAL A 213 18.31 1.07 12.53
C VAL A 213 17.88 -0.33 12.05
N TYR A 214 18.60 -1.39 12.47
CA TYR A 214 18.24 -2.78 12.12
C TYR A 214 16.87 -3.17 12.68
N LEU A 215 16.55 -2.73 13.89
CA LEU A 215 15.27 -2.99 14.52
C LEU A 215 14.12 -2.32 13.74
N LEU A 216 14.24 -1.03 13.44
CA LEU A 216 13.25 -0.27 12.68
C LEU A 216 13.08 -0.82 11.25
N HIS A 217 14.19 -1.12 10.58
CA HIS A 217 14.17 -1.71 9.24
C HIS A 217 13.47 -3.08 9.26
N GLY A 218 13.80 -3.92 10.24
CA GLY A 218 13.20 -5.24 10.43
C GLY A 218 11.70 -5.18 10.74
N PHE A 219 11.28 -4.38 11.71
CA PHE A 219 9.86 -4.19 12.04
C PHE A 219 9.07 -3.68 10.84
N THR A 220 9.62 -2.69 10.14
CA THR A 220 8.98 -2.12 8.95
C THR A 220 8.89 -3.16 7.84
N GLY A 221 9.93 -3.98 7.64
CA GLY A 221 9.91 -5.08 6.68
C GLY A 221 8.82 -6.10 6.98
N VAL A 222 8.67 -6.50 8.25
CA VAL A 222 7.60 -7.42 8.69
C VAL A 222 6.20 -6.78 8.51
N ALA A 223 6.05 -5.49 8.84
CA ALA A 223 4.79 -4.78 8.61
C ALA A 223 4.44 -4.69 7.11
N LEU A 224 5.43 -4.45 6.25
CA LEU A 224 5.26 -4.42 4.79
C LEU A 224 4.86 -5.79 4.23
N VAL A 225 5.32 -6.91 4.79
CA VAL A 225 4.81 -8.25 4.43
C VAL A 225 3.30 -8.32 4.67
N ALA A 226 2.83 -7.93 5.86
CA ALA A 226 1.41 -7.97 6.18
C ALA A 226 0.59 -7.04 5.27
N LEU A 227 1.07 -5.81 5.03
CA LEU A 227 0.40 -4.85 4.15
C LEU A 227 0.33 -5.35 2.71
N VAL A 228 1.40 -5.94 2.17
CA VAL A 228 1.42 -6.51 0.81
C VAL A 228 0.45 -7.69 0.70
N ILE A 229 0.38 -8.57 1.70
CA ILE A 229 -0.60 -9.67 1.72
C ILE A 229 -2.03 -9.12 1.66
N VAL A 230 -2.36 -8.16 2.52
CA VAL A 230 -3.67 -7.52 2.55
C VAL A 230 -3.99 -6.85 1.22
N HIS A 231 -3.03 -6.12 0.64
CA HIS A 231 -3.19 -5.45 -0.65
C HIS A 231 -3.47 -6.42 -1.79
N VAL A 232 -2.67 -7.47 -1.92
CA VAL A 232 -2.84 -8.50 -2.96
C VAL A 232 -4.15 -9.25 -2.76
N TYR A 233 -4.51 -9.57 -1.52
CA TYR A 233 -5.78 -10.21 -1.19
C TYR A 233 -6.97 -9.37 -1.66
N PHE A 234 -7.03 -8.08 -1.28
CA PHE A 234 -8.14 -7.20 -1.69
C PHE A 234 -8.15 -6.97 -3.21
N ALA A 235 -6.98 -6.85 -3.85
CA ALA A 235 -6.88 -6.73 -5.29
C ALA A 235 -7.36 -7.99 -6.05
N ALA A 236 -7.22 -9.18 -5.47
CA ALA A 236 -7.65 -10.43 -6.10
C ALA A 236 -9.16 -10.70 -5.97
N ARG A 237 -9.88 -9.93 -5.15
CA ARG A 237 -11.31 -10.15 -4.89
C ARG A 237 -12.18 -9.93 -6.13
N PRO A 238 -13.24 -10.75 -6.33
CA PRO A 238 -14.14 -10.60 -7.49
C PRO A 238 -14.75 -9.21 -7.63
N GLU A 239 -15.13 -8.60 -6.50
CA GLU A 239 -15.79 -7.29 -6.46
C GLU A 239 -14.86 -6.15 -6.92
N GLU A 240 -13.55 -6.31 -6.69
CA GLU A 240 -12.53 -5.31 -7.00
C GLU A 240 -11.84 -5.57 -8.36
N ARG A 241 -12.22 -6.62 -9.09
CA ARG A 241 -11.56 -7.00 -10.36
C ARG A 241 -11.54 -5.87 -11.39
N ALA A 242 -12.59 -5.06 -11.47
CA ALA A 242 -12.62 -3.91 -12.38
C ALA A 242 -11.55 -2.88 -11.99
N VAL A 243 -11.38 -2.61 -10.69
CA VAL A 243 -10.34 -1.73 -10.15
C VAL A 243 -8.96 -2.33 -10.41
N THR A 244 -8.73 -3.60 -10.11
CA THR A 244 -7.45 -4.28 -10.35
C THR A 244 -7.09 -4.29 -11.83
N ARG A 245 -8.04 -4.60 -12.71
CA ARG A 245 -7.85 -4.55 -14.16
C ARG A 245 -7.49 -3.14 -14.62
N SER A 246 -8.09 -2.10 -14.03
CA SER A 246 -7.75 -0.71 -14.36
C SER A 246 -6.29 -0.34 -14.02
N MET A 247 -5.63 -1.07 -13.12
CA MET A 247 -4.19 -0.91 -12.87
C MET A 247 -3.33 -1.37 -14.05
N VAL A 248 -3.89 -2.21 -14.93
CA VAL A 248 -3.26 -2.67 -16.17
C VAL A 248 -3.75 -1.85 -17.36
N VAL A 249 -5.05 -1.65 -17.55
CA VAL A 249 -5.62 -0.95 -18.73
C VAL A 249 -5.82 0.56 -18.56
N GLY A 250 -5.81 1.09 -17.34
CA GLY A 250 -5.91 2.52 -17.04
C GLY A 250 -7.33 3.09 -16.93
N SER A 251 -8.37 2.31 -17.28
CA SER A 251 -9.76 2.77 -17.34
C SER A 251 -10.75 1.83 -16.64
N LEU A 252 -11.89 2.39 -16.23
CA LEU A 252 -13.07 1.71 -15.69
C LEU A 252 -14.25 1.82 -16.67
N ASP A 253 -15.14 0.84 -16.63
CA ASP A 253 -16.44 0.91 -17.31
C ASP A 253 -17.38 1.90 -16.59
N ARG A 254 -18.20 2.62 -17.37
CA ARG A 254 -19.16 3.61 -16.87
C ARG A 254 -20.06 3.03 -15.78
N ASP A 255 -20.64 1.85 -16.02
CA ASP A 255 -21.61 1.24 -15.11
C ASP A 255 -20.97 0.90 -13.76
N PHE A 256 -19.74 0.36 -13.79
CA PHE A 256 -18.98 0.11 -12.57
C PHE A 256 -18.68 1.40 -11.82
N TYR A 257 -18.27 2.46 -12.54
CA TYR A 257 -18.00 3.76 -11.96
C TYR A 257 -19.24 4.37 -11.28
N LEU A 258 -20.39 4.39 -11.95
CA LEU A 258 -21.64 4.94 -11.40
C LEU A 258 -22.19 4.10 -10.22
N ALA A 259 -21.94 2.79 -10.23
CA ALA A 259 -22.35 1.91 -9.14
C ALA A 259 -21.51 2.14 -7.86
N HIS A 260 -20.20 2.40 -7.97
CA HIS A 260 -19.28 2.39 -6.84
C HIS A 260 -18.71 3.76 -6.43
N HIS A 261 -18.84 4.77 -7.27
CA HIS A 261 -18.26 6.10 -7.04
C HIS A 261 -19.31 7.21 -7.17
N ASP A 262 -19.17 8.24 -6.34
CA ASP A 262 -19.98 9.47 -6.41
C ASP A 262 -19.39 10.42 -7.47
N PRO A 263 -20.09 10.69 -8.59
CA PRO A 263 -19.59 11.56 -9.64
C PRO A 263 -19.38 13.02 -9.21
N LYS A 264 -20.05 13.46 -8.12
CA LYS A 264 -19.83 14.79 -7.55
C LYS A 264 -18.50 14.87 -6.81
N LEU A 265 -18.06 13.75 -6.21
CA LEU A 265 -16.79 13.67 -5.50
C LEU A 265 -15.61 13.32 -6.40
N TRP A 266 -15.85 12.59 -7.48
CA TRP A 266 -14.83 12.26 -8.46
C TRP A 266 -15.37 12.42 -9.87
N PRO A 267 -15.34 13.64 -10.42
CA PRO A 267 -15.82 13.90 -11.78
C PRO A 267 -15.01 13.09 -12.80
N ALA A 268 -15.70 12.47 -13.76
CA ALA A 268 -15.04 11.86 -14.90
C ALA A 268 -14.43 12.98 -15.77
N GLU A 269 -13.11 12.97 -15.95
CA GLU A 269 -12.47 13.88 -16.92
C GLU A 269 -13.11 13.65 -18.30
N ALA A 270 -13.64 14.72 -18.91
CA ALA A 270 -14.05 14.68 -20.30
C ALA A 270 -12.85 14.29 -21.17
N PRO A 271 -13.04 13.48 -22.23
CA PRO A 271 -11.93 13.09 -23.09
C PRO A 271 -11.19 14.34 -23.60
N ARG A 272 -9.90 14.44 -23.27
CA ARG A 272 -8.98 15.42 -23.87
C ARG A 272 -8.95 15.18 -25.38
N GLY A 273 -9.78 15.94 -26.09
CA GLY A 273 -10.01 15.79 -27.54
C GLY A 273 -11.08 16.73 -28.10
N ALA A 274 -12.01 17.20 -27.27
CA ALA A 274 -12.92 18.29 -27.66
C ALA A 274 -12.37 19.65 -27.18
N LYS A 275 -11.19 20.04 -27.65
CA LYS A 275 -10.92 21.48 -27.77
C LYS A 275 -11.63 21.91 -29.04
N GLU A 276 -12.70 22.66 -28.88
CA GLU A 276 -13.33 23.43 -29.95
C GLU A 276 -12.24 24.08 -30.80
N LYS A 277 -12.20 23.68 -32.08
CA LYS A 277 -11.69 24.57 -33.11
C LYS A 277 -12.76 25.66 -33.24
N ALA A 278 -12.57 26.76 -32.54
CA ALA A 278 -13.11 28.05 -32.92
C ALA A 278 -12.13 28.71 -33.88
#